data_AF-I1BNB3-F1
#
_entry.id   AF-I1BNB3-F1
#
_cell.length_a   1.000
_cell.length_b   1.000
_cell.length_c   1.000
_cell.angle_alpha   90.00
_cell.angle_beta   90.00
_cell.angle_gamma   90.00
#
_symmetry.space_group_name_H-M   'P 1'
#
loop_
_entity.id
_entity.type
_entity.pdbx_description
1 polymer ?
#
loop_
_entity_poly.entity_id
_entity_poly.type
_entity_poly.pdbx_seq_one_letter_code
_entity_poly.pdbx_strand_id
1 'polypeptide(L)'
;MDILNLLNHPQQIKEKRHQCVMFGCSKQFSRRSDLSRHLKIHTGEKPFMCCWPSCTKKFIQRSALTVHSRTHTGERPHTCEIPSCRKSFSDSSSLARHRRTHTDANMSVKATFLLSSSSSSSSSDSHSTKLSFKHH
;
A
#
# COMPACT_ATOMS: atom_id res chain seq x y z
N MET A 1 -39.06 -3.76 -45.23
CA MET A 1 -39.17 -2.90 -44.04
C MET A 1 -39.33 -3.84 -42.86
N ASP A 2 -38.30 -3.98 -42.02
CA ASP A 2 -38.47 -4.57 -40.69
C ASP A 2 -37.93 -3.56 -39.68
N ILE A 3 -38.89 -2.97 -39.00
CA ILE A 3 -38.76 -1.97 -37.95
C ILE A 3 -38.34 -2.74 -36.69
N LEU A 4 -37.49 -2.14 -35.87
CA LEU A 4 -37.06 -2.60 -34.52
C LEU A 4 -35.76 -3.41 -34.42
N ASN A 5 -34.66 -2.94 -35.04
CA ASN A 5 -33.31 -3.22 -34.51
C ASN A 5 -32.56 -1.91 -34.19
N LEU A 6 -33.30 -0.98 -33.59
CA LEU A 6 -32.82 0.31 -33.12
C LEU A 6 -32.48 0.20 -31.63
N LEU A 7 -31.23 0.57 -31.33
CA LEU A 7 -30.69 0.91 -30.00
C LEU A 7 -30.22 -0.25 -29.11
N ASN A 8 -29.13 -0.89 -29.51
CA ASN A 8 -28.14 -1.35 -28.54
C ASN A 8 -26.74 -0.85 -28.90
N HIS A 9 -26.64 0.46 -29.11
CA HIS A 9 -25.37 1.16 -29.05
C HIS A 9 -25.27 1.73 -27.64
N PRO A 10 -24.46 1.15 -26.73
CA PRO A 10 -24.07 1.87 -25.53
C PRO A 10 -23.40 3.14 -26.02
N GLN A 11 -24.12 4.25 -25.88
CA GLN A 11 -23.61 5.60 -26.10
C GLN A 11 -22.27 5.66 -25.36
N GLN A 12 -21.18 5.81 -26.10
CA GLN A 12 -19.86 6.05 -25.54
C GLN A 12 -19.98 7.31 -24.67
N ILE A 13 -20.19 7.15 -23.37
CA ILE A 13 -20.23 8.26 -22.42
C ILE A 13 -18.83 8.85 -22.50
N LYS A 14 -18.68 9.94 -23.24
CA LYS A 14 -17.43 10.68 -23.36
C LYS A 14 -17.11 11.20 -21.96
N GLU A 15 -16.33 10.43 -21.21
CA GLU A 15 -15.93 10.78 -19.85
C GLU A 15 -15.22 12.13 -19.88
N LYS A 16 -15.92 13.18 -19.42
CA LYS A 16 -15.36 14.52 -19.36
C LYS A 16 -14.31 14.55 -18.25
N ARG A 17 -13.04 14.53 -18.63
CA ARG A 17 -11.91 14.63 -17.69
C ARG A 17 -11.80 16.04 -17.12
N HIS A 18 -11.39 16.12 -15.86
CA HIS A 18 -11.15 17.35 -15.13
C HIS A 18 -9.64 17.59 -15.01
N GLN A 19 -9.13 18.61 -15.69
CA GLN A 19 -7.71 18.94 -15.73
C GLN A 19 -7.32 19.88 -14.59
N CYS A 20 -6.12 19.71 -14.05
CA CYS A 20 -5.52 20.67 -13.13
C CYS A 20 -5.20 21.98 -13.87
N VAL A 21 -5.61 23.10 -13.28
CA VAL A 21 -5.43 24.44 -13.86
C VAL A 21 -4.16 25.14 -13.37
N MET A 22 -3.40 24.52 -12.47
CA MET A 22 -2.18 25.10 -11.91
C MET A 22 -1.04 25.05 -12.93
N PHE A 23 -0.28 26.14 -13.02
CA PHE A 23 0.85 26.24 -13.94
C PHE A 23 1.86 25.12 -13.70
N GLY A 24 2.30 24.47 -14.79
CA GLY A 24 3.22 23.33 -14.74
C GLY A 24 2.61 21.99 -14.29
N CYS A 25 1.28 21.91 -14.06
CA CYS A 25 0.62 20.66 -13.69
C CYS A 25 -0.25 20.08 -14.82
N SER A 26 0.18 18.95 -15.37
CA SER A 26 -0.53 18.26 -16.47
C SER A 26 -1.47 17.13 -15.98
N LYS A 27 -1.83 17.10 -14.69
CA LYS A 27 -2.68 16.04 -14.13
C LYS A 27 -4.13 16.19 -14.56
N GLN A 28 -4.78 15.06 -14.85
CA GLN A 28 -6.19 14.97 -15.20
C GLN A 28 -6.89 13.92 -14.33
N PHE A 29 -8.16 14.14 -14.03
CA PHE A 29 -8.96 13.30 -13.15
C PHE A 29 -10.30 12.94 -13.79
N SER A 30 -10.77 11.72 -13.59
CA SER A 30 -12.09 11.29 -14.06
C SER A 30 -13.23 11.91 -13.26
N ARG A 31 -12.99 12.30 -12.00
CA ARG A 31 -13.99 12.93 -11.13
C ARG A 31 -13.56 14.32 -10.67
N ARG A 32 -14.52 15.23 -10.56
CA ARG A 32 -14.31 16.59 -10.04
C ARG A 32 -13.82 16.59 -8.59
N SER A 33 -14.30 15.65 -7.77
CA SER A 33 -13.86 15.48 -6.37
C SER A 33 -12.38 15.13 -6.28
N ASP A 34 -11.87 14.34 -7.23
CA ASP A 34 -10.46 13.95 -7.29
C ASP A 34 -9.58 15.15 -7.69
N LEU A 35 -10.03 15.96 -8.66
CA LEU A 35 -9.38 17.23 -8.98
C LEU A 35 -9.38 18.19 -7.79
N SER A 36 -10.52 18.41 -7.14
CA SER A 36 -10.64 19.30 -5.98
C SER A 36 -9.68 18.89 -4.85
N ARG A 37 -9.59 17.59 -4.57
CA ARG A 37 -8.63 17.04 -3.62
C ARG A 37 -7.18 17.23 -4.07
N HIS A 38 -6.88 17.06 -5.35
CA HIS A 38 -5.55 17.28 -5.90
C HIS A 38 -5.11 18.75 -5.80
N LEU A 39 -6.02 19.71 -6.04
CA LEU A 39 -5.70 21.14 -5.94
C LEU A 39 -5.18 21.54 -4.55
N LYS A 40 -5.58 20.83 -3.48
CA LYS A 40 -5.07 21.03 -2.13
C LYS A 40 -3.56 20.78 -1.99
N ILE A 41 -2.97 20.00 -2.90
CA ILE A 41 -1.52 19.81 -2.96
C ILE A 41 -0.83 21.10 -3.39
N HIS A 42 -1.43 21.85 -4.30
CA HIS A 42 -0.89 23.12 -4.78
C HIS A 42 -1.12 24.26 -3.79
N THR A 43 -2.28 24.31 -3.14
CA THR A 43 -2.58 25.35 -2.14
C THR A 43 -1.93 25.07 -0.78
N GLY A 44 -1.50 23.83 -0.53
CA GLY A 44 -0.97 23.39 0.76
C GLY A 44 -2.04 23.20 1.85
N GLU A 45 -3.33 23.32 1.51
CA GLU A 45 -4.44 23.15 2.44
C GLU A 45 -4.45 21.71 3.01
N LYS A 46 -4.35 21.59 4.33
CA LYS A 46 -4.37 20.30 5.05
C LYS A 46 -5.42 20.32 6.16
N PRO A 47 -6.70 20.04 5.83
CA PRO A 47 -7.82 20.21 6.76
C PRO A 47 -7.79 19.25 7.95
N PHE A 48 -7.12 18.11 7.80
CA PHE A 48 -7.20 17.02 8.77
C PHE A 48 -5.97 17.03 9.68
N MET A 49 -6.14 17.47 10.92
CA MET A 49 -5.07 17.54 11.93
C MET A 49 -5.05 16.27 12.80
N CYS A 50 -3.85 15.81 13.18
CA CYS A 50 -3.70 14.80 14.22
C CYS A 50 -4.12 15.35 15.58
N CYS A 51 -4.93 14.61 16.34
CA CYS A 51 -5.39 15.01 17.66
C CYS A 51 -4.46 14.56 18.79
N TRP A 52 -3.34 13.90 18.47
CA TRP A 52 -2.39 13.45 19.48
C TRP A 52 -1.64 14.66 20.08
N PRO A 53 -1.55 14.81 21.42
CA PRO A 53 -1.11 16.06 22.06
C PRO A 53 0.26 16.59 21.62
N SER A 54 1.22 15.70 21.35
CA SER A 54 2.57 16.06 20.89
C SER A 54 2.75 15.99 19.36
N CYS A 55 1.68 15.81 18.60
CA CYS A 55 1.73 15.67 17.14
C CYS A 55 1.08 16.84 16.41
N THR A 56 1.87 17.55 15.62
CA THR A 56 1.40 18.72 14.83
C THR A 56 1.11 18.38 13.37
N LYS A 57 1.14 17.09 13.00
CA LYS A 57 0.98 16.66 11.60
C LYS A 57 -0.44 16.91 11.08
N LYS A 58 -0.51 17.41 9.85
CA LYS A 58 -1.75 17.68 9.11
C LYS A 58 -1.76 16.95 7.76
N PHE A 59 -2.95 16.61 7.29
CA PHE A 59 -3.17 15.80 6.09
C PHE A 59 -4.22 16.41 5.17
N ILE A 60 -4.08 16.17 3.87
CA ILE A 60 -5.06 16.55 2.84
C ILE A 60 -6.29 15.65 2.89
N GLN A 61 -6.11 14.38 3.29
CA GLN A 61 -7.16 13.36 3.28
C GLN A 61 -7.36 12.75 4.65
N ARG A 62 -8.62 12.43 4.98
CA ARG A 62 -8.98 11.73 6.22
C ARG A 62 -8.35 10.34 6.31
N SER A 63 -8.33 9.58 5.21
CA SER A 63 -7.70 8.25 5.16
C SER A 63 -6.21 8.30 5.53
N ALA A 64 -5.49 9.33 5.08
CA ALA A 64 -4.09 9.53 5.43
C ALA A 64 -3.91 9.85 6.92
N LEU A 65 -4.80 10.66 7.51
CA LEU A 65 -4.83 10.88 8.96
C LEU A 65 -5.12 9.57 9.73
N THR A 66 -6.08 8.77 9.29
CA THR A 66 -6.39 7.47 9.92
C THR A 66 -5.18 6.54 9.91
N VAL A 67 -4.51 6.38 8.76
CA VAL A 67 -3.28 5.59 8.67
C VAL A 67 -2.19 6.16 9.57
N HIS A 68 -2.01 7.48 9.59
CA HIS A 68 -1.06 8.12 10.47
C HIS A 68 -1.37 7.89 11.96
N SER A 69 -2.63 7.92 12.37
CA SER A 69 -3.00 7.72 13.79
C SER A 69 -2.55 6.35 14.32
N ARG A 70 -2.45 5.35 13.44
CA ARG A 70 -1.90 4.03 13.78
C ARG A 70 -0.41 4.06 14.16
N THR A 71 0.34 5.12 13.80
CA THR A 71 1.72 5.29 14.26
C THR A 71 1.80 5.66 15.74
N HIS A 72 0.72 6.20 16.31
CA HIS A 72 0.64 6.48 17.75
C HIS A 72 0.18 5.27 18.54
N THR A 73 -0.78 4.50 18.01
CA THR A 73 -1.34 3.32 18.68
C THR A 73 -0.54 2.04 18.44
N GLY A 74 0.28 1.99 17.39
CA GLY A 74 1.00 0.80 16.96
C GLY A 74 0.15 -0.22 16.19
N GLU A 75 -1.09 0.12 15.83
CA GLU A 75 -1.99 -0.81 15.11
C GLU A 75 -1.47 -1.18 13.71
N ARG A 76 -1.49 -2.47 13.40
CA ARG A 76 -1.05 -3.02 12.11
C ARG A 76 -2.06 -4.02 11.56
N PRO A 77 -3.24 -3.57 11.10
CA PRO A 77 -4.35 -4.44 10.72
C PRO A 77 -4.10 -5.21 9.41
N HIS A 78 -3.06 -4.89 8.64
CA HIS A 78 -2.80 -5.52 7.36
C HIS A 78 -1.66 -6.55 7.50
N THR A 79 -2.01 -7.81 7.75
CA THR A 79 -1.07 -8.93 7.89
C THR A 79 -0.70 -9.54 6.53
N CYS A 80 0.57 -9.94 6.36
CA CYS A 80 0.95 -10.80 5.26
C CYS A 80 0.39 -12.21 5.49
N GLU A 81 -0.30 -12.76 4.49
CA GLU A 81 -0.94 -14.08 4.57
C GLU A 81 0.02 -15.22 4.18
N ILE A 82 1.25 -14.91 3.78
CA ILE A 82 2.24 -15.92 3.42
C ILE A 82 2.72 -16.61 4.71
N PRO A 83 2.59 -17.95 4.85
CA PRO A 83 2.83 -18.64 6.13
C PRO A 83 4.24 -18.46 6.71
N SER A 84 5.25 -18.31 5.84
CA SER A 84 6.64 -18.05 6.23
C SER A 84 6.90 -16.58 6.60
N CYS A 85 5.93 -15.69 6.41
CA CYS A 85 6.04 -14.27 6.66
C CYS A 85 5.02 -13.78 7.70
N ARG A 86 5.51 -13.34 8.86
CA ARG A 86 4.67 -12.79 9.95
C ARG A 86 4.63 -11.27 9.99
N LYS A 87 4.91 -10.59 8.87
CA LYS A 87 4.96 -9.12 8.82
C LYS A 87 3.55 -8.54 8.72
N SER A 88 3.27 -7.55 9.56
CA SER A 88 2.03 -6.75 9.52
C SER A 88 2.34 -5.29 9.17
N PHE A 89 1.35 -4.55 8.68
CA PHE A 89 1.49 -3.17 8.20
C PHE A 89 0.33 -2.29 8.68
N SER A 90 0.62 -1.00 8.84
CA SER A 90 -0.35 0.02 9.24
C SER A 90 -1.28 0.44 8.09
N ASP A 91 -0.94 0.12 6.84
CA ASP A 91 -1.76 0.41 5.66
C ASP A 91 -1.63 -0.67 4.58
N SER A 92 -2.64 -0.73 3.71
CA SER A 92 -2.74 -1.75 2.67
C SER A 92 -1.74 -1.57 1.53
N SER A 93 -1.37 -0.33 1.19
CA SER A 93 -0.38 -0.04 0.14
C SER A 93 1.00 -0.53 0.53
N SER A 94 1.38 -0.37 1.80
CA SER A 94 2.61 -0.91 2.38
C SER A 94 2.64 -2.45 2.33
N LEU A 95 1.53 -3.11 2.68
CA LEU A 95 1.40 -4.57 2.51
C LEU A 95 1.50 -4.97 1.03
N ALA A 96 0.80 -4.28 0.13
CA ALA A 96 0.83 -4.59 -1.30
C ALA A 96 2.23 -4.45 -1.90
N ARG A 97 2.98 -3.42 -1.51
CA ARG A 97 4.40 -3.28 -1.88
C ARG A 97 5.25 -4.40 -1.29
N HIS A 98 5.06 -4.72 -0.01
CA HIS A 98 5.77 -5.84 0.62
C HIS A 98 5.48 -7.17 -0.08
N ARG A 99 4.26 -7.41 -0.56
CA ARG A 99 3.92 -8.66 -1.25
C ARG A 99 4.79 -8.93 -2.48
N ARG A 100 5.28 -7.87 -3.15
CA ARG A 100 6.20 -7.99 -4.29
C ARG A 100 7.58 -8.54 -3.89
N THR A 101 7.98 -8.41 -2.64
CA THR A 101 9.25 -9.01 -2.17
C THR A 101 9.18 -10.53 -2.10
N HIS A 102 7.98 -11.12 -2.14
CA HIS A 102 7.80 -12.57 -2.19
C HIS A 102 7.69 -13.11 -3.62
N THR A 103 7.49 -12.23 -4.62
CA THR A 103 7.44 -12.63 -6.03
C THR A 103 8.82 -12.57 -6.68
N ASP A 104 9.68 -11.63 -6.26
CA ASP A 104 10.95 -11.36 -6.94
C ASP A 104 12.16 -12.04 -6.28
N ALA A 105 11.98 -12.65 -5.12
CA ALA A 105 12.94 -13.57 -4.54
C ALA A 105 12.24 -14.54 -3.57
N ASN A 106 12.48 -15.84 -3.78
CA ASN A 106 12.37 -16.88 -2.75
C ASN A 106 11.02 -17.59 -2.55
N MET A 107 10.64 -18.40 -3.55
CA MET A 107 9.91 -19.67 -3.37
C MET A 107 10.82 -20.81 -2.87
N SER A 108 11.91 -20.54 -2.14
CA SER A 108 12.71 -21.58 -1.48
C SER A 108 12.27 -21.76 -0.04
N VAL A 109 11.09 -22.36 0.13
CA VAL A 109 10.96 -23.45 1.11
C VAL A 109 9.72 -24.28 0.78
N LYS A 110 10.01 -25.51 0.32
CA LYS A 110 9.16 -26.71 0.25
C LYS A 110 8.31 -26.91 -1.01
N ALA A 111 9.00 -27.21 -2.11
CA ALA A 111 8.49 -28.09 -3.16
C ALA A 111 9.55 -29.16 -3.53
N THR A 112 10.18 -29.77 -2.51
CA THR A 112 10.97 -30.99 -2.67
C THR A 112 10.35 -32.06 -1.77
N PHE A 113 9.24 -32.63 -2.25
CA PHE A 113 8.84 -33.96 -1.85
C PHE A 113 9.09 -34.86 -3.06
N LEU A 114 9.78 -35.97 -2.81
CA LEU A 114 10.22 -37.01 -3.75
C LEU A 114 11.56 -36.76 -4.46
N LEU A 115 12.65 -37.17 -3.81
CA LEU A 115 13.47 -38.33 -4.22
C LEU A 115 14.66 -38.53 -3.24
N SER A 116 14.59 -39.63 -2.49
CA SER A 116 15.67 -40.54 -2.02
C SER A 116 17.01 -40.01 -1.46
N SER A 117 17.25 -40.36 -0.18
CA SER A 117 18.47 -40.96 0.41
C SER A 117 19.84 -40.35 0.04
N SER A 118 20.70 -39.87 0.95
CA SER A 118 21.46 -40.67 1.94
C SER A 118 22.35 -39.74 2.80
N SER A 119 22.49 -40.05 4.10
CA SER A 119 23.62 -39.80 5.04
C SER A 119 24.74 -38.81 4.64
N SER A 120 25.12 -37.83 5.47
CA SER A 120 25.97 -38.08 6.65
C SER A 120 26.22 -36.81 7.50
N SER A 121 26.54 -37.08 8.76
CA SER A 121 26.86 -36.23 9.91
C SER A 121 27.91 -35.12 9.72
N SER A 122 27.74 -33.99 10.42
CA SER A 122 28.74 -33.51 11.41
C SER A 122 28.26 -32.25 12.15
N SER A 123 28.54 -32.25 13.45
CA SER A 123 28.26 -31.25 14.45
C SER A 123 29.16 -30.00 14.31
N SER A 124 28.69 -28.84 14.76
CA SER A 124 29.45 -27.98 15.68
C SER A 124 28.65 -26.74 16.09
N ASP A 125 28.62 -26.54 17.41
CA ASP A 125 28.12 -25.37 18.11
C ASP A 125 28.88 -24.10 17.75
N SER A 126 28.21 -22.95 17.76
CA SER A 126 28.87 -21.66 18.08
C SER A 126 27.88 -20.64 18.63
N HIS A 127 27.97 -20.46 19.95
CA HIS A 127 27.66 -19.29 20.77
C HIS A 127 27.03 -18.05 20.10
N SER A 128 25.81 -17.70 20.56
CA SER A 128 25.21 -16.37 20.41
C SER A 128 25.74 -15.42 21.48
N THR A 129 26.48 -14.38 21.08
CA THR A 129 26.73 -13.18 21.91
C THR A 129 25.78 -12.06 21.49
N LYS A 130 25.03 -11.55 22.48
CA LYS A 130 24.24 -10.33 22.42
C LYS A 130 25.12 -9.13 22.05
N LEU A 131 24.59 -8.18 21.28
CA LEU A 131 24.90 -6.77 21.50
C LEU A 131 23.70 -5.89 21.15
N SER A 132 23.31 -5.11 22.16
CA SER A 132 22.25 -4.13 22.22
C SER A 132 22.90 -2.76 22.23
N PHE A 133 22.46 -1.82 21.39
CA PHE A 133 22.72 -0.38 21.53
C PHE A 133 21.45 0.34 21.08
N LYS A 134 20.55 0.73 21.99
CA LYS A 134 20.51 1.95 22.83
C LYS A 134 20.60 3.28 22.04
N HIS A 135 19.51 4.01 22.22
CA HIS A 135 19.23 5.40 21.89
C HIS A 135 20.36 6.38 22.22
N HIS A 136 20.44 7.42 21.40
CA HIS A 136 20.64 8.79 21.84
C HIS A 136 19.66 9.70 21.10
#